data_AF-A0A8I0Q0T3-F1
#
_entry.id   AF-A0A8I0Q0T3-F1
#
_cell.length_a   1.000
_cell.length_b   1.000
_cell.length_c   1.000
_cell.angle_alpha   90.00
_cell.angle_beta   90.00
_cell.angle_gamma   90.00
#
_symmetry.space_group_name_H-M   'P 1'
#
loop_
_entity.id
_entity.type
_entity.pdbx_description
1 polymer ?
#
loop_
_entity_poly.entity_id
_entity_poly.type
_entity_poly.pdbx_seq_one_letter_code
_entity_poly.pdbx_strand_id
1 'polypeptide(L)'
;FPVENELWLLTRHYIPEAQLQNPANKNRAIYRQWAKQGWLRPTPGDCIDYDRIRDDILRDSRQFSIRLTGFDTWNATHLRTQLQGAGLDVEPFPQTYMKFSPVAKSAEVFVNRKIIRHNGDP
;
A
#
# COMPACT_ATOMS: atom_id res chain seq x y z
N PHE A 1 -0.11 10.76 8.50
CA PHE A 1 -0.93 11.55 9.46
C PHE A 1 -0.05 12.58 10.14
N PRO A 2 -0.36 13.88 10.09
CA PRO A 2 0.42 14.88 10.82
C PRO A 2 0.11 14.77 12.31
N VAL A 3 1.08 14.29 13.09
CA VAL A 3 1.04 14.30 14.56
C VAL A 3 2.29 15.04 15.00
N GLU A 4 2.15 16.13 15.75
CA GLU A 4 3.30 16.86 16.33
C GLU A 4 4.40 17.25 15.32
N ASN A 5 4.00 17.67 14.11
CA ASN A 5 4.90 18.06 13.02
C ASN A 5 5.62 16.88 12.31
N GLU A 6 5.21 15.64 12.59
CA GLU A 6 5.71 14.41 11.94
C GLU A 6 4.65 13.78 11.02
N LEU A 7 5.10 13.17 9.92
CA LEU A 7 4.32 12.44 8.94
C LEU A 7 4.53 10.94 9.12
N TRP A 8 3.52 10.26 9.68
CA TRP A 8 3.52 8.81 9.79
C TRP A 8 3.07 8.15 8.47
N LEU A 9 3.91 7.25 7.95
CA LEU A 9 3.68 6.37 6.81
C LEU A 9 3.42 4.95 7.30
N LEU A 10 2.25 4.43 6.96
CA LEU A 10 1.86 3.04 7.20
C LEU A 10 1.73 2.34 5.86
N THR A 11 2.51 1.28 5.67
CA THR A 11 2.52 0.49 4.44
C THR A 11 1.98 -0.92 4.74
N ARG A 12 1.24 -1.48 3.77
CA ARG A 12 0.78 -2.88 3.79
C ARG A 12 1.22 -3.50 2.48
N HIS A 13 1.96 -4.60 2.56
CA HIS A 13 2.51 -5.29 1.40
C HIS A 13 1.83 -6.65 1.24
N TYR A 14 1.42 -6.97 0.01
CA TYR A 14 0.70 -8.19 -0.32
C TYR A 14 1.48 -9.00 -1.35
N ILE A 15 1.42 -10.33 -1.23
CA ILE A 15 2.11 -11.24 -2.14
C ILE A 15 1.26 -12.51 -2.35
N PRO A 16 1.11 -13.04 -3.57
CA PRO A 16 0.43 -14.32 -3.75
C PRO A 16 1.25 -15.44 -3.13
N GLU A 17 0.59 -16.39 -2.46
CA GLU A 17 1.27 -17.51 -1.80
C GLU A 17 2.11 -18.34 -2.78
N ALA A 18 1.65 -18.49 -4.03
CA ALA A 18 2.41 -19.18 -5.06
C ALA A 18 3.81 -18.57 -5.27
N GLN A 19 3.98 -17.25 -5.11
CA GLN A 19 5.28 -16.58 -5.24
C GLN A 19 6.25 -16.94 -4.10
N LEU A 20 5.74 -17.33 -2.95
CA LEU A 20 6.54 -17.83 -1.84
C LEU A 20 7.02 -19.26 -2.08
N GLN A 21 6.29 -20.05 -2.87
CA GLN A 21 6.62 -21.44 -3.18
C GLN A 21 7.39 -21.62 -4.49
N ASN A 22 7.34 -20.63 -5.39
CA ASN A 22 7.95 -20.69 -6.71
C ASN A 22 9.48 -20.87 -6.65
N PRO A 23 10.03 -22.00 -7.12
CA PRO A 23 11.48 -22.23 -7.15
C PRO A 23 12.25 -21.27 -8.07
N ALA A 24 11.60 -20.70 -9.09
CA ALA A 24 12.20 -19.71 -9.98
C ALA A 24 12.33 -18.33 -9.31
N ASN A 25 11.57 -18.07 -8.25
CA ASN A 25 11.69 -16.82 -7.49
C ASN A 25 12.96 -16.87 -6.63
N LYS A 26 13.98 -16.14 -7.04
CA LYS A 26 15.27 -16.01 -6.33
C LYS A 26 15.10 -15.40 -4.94
N ASN A 27 14.10 -14.55 -4.74
CA ASN A 27 13.83 -13.86 -3.49
C ASN A 27 12.90 -14.66 -2.55
N ARG A 28 12.48 -15.88 -2.91
CA ARG A 28 11.49 -16.65 -2.13
C ARG A 28 11.88 -16.83 -0.66
N ALA A 29 13.17 -17.00 -0.36
CA ALA A 29 13.63 -17.19 1.00
C ALA A 29 13.43 -15.93 1.85
N ILE A 30 13.78 -14.77 1.29
CA ILE A 30 13.59 -13.46 1.92
C ILE A 30 12.10 -13.17 2.08
N TYR A 31 11.29 -13.39 1.05
CA TYR A 31 9.85 -13.15 1.14
C TYR A 31 9.15 -14.06 2.15
N ARG A 32 9.57 -15.32 2.28
CA ARG A 32 9.09 -16.21 3.35
C ARG A 32 9.46 -15.68 4.73
N GLN A 33 10.66 -15.14 4.89
CA GLN A 33 11.08 -14.54 6.15
C GLN A 33 10.25 -13.30 6.47
N TRP A 34 10.05 -12.41 5.52
CA TRP A 34 9.20 -11.22 5.68
C TRP A 34 7.73 -11.56 5.94
N ALA A 35 7.21 -12.62 5.33
CA ALA A 35 5.87 -13.12 5.63
C ALA A 35 5.77 -13.63 7.08
N LYS A 36 6.78 -14.38 7.55
CA LYS A 36 6.85 -14.84 8.96
C LYS A 36 7.00 -13.69 9.96
N GLN A 37 7.69 -12.62 9.57
CA GLN A 37 7.88 -11.42 10.39
C GLN A 37 6.68 -10.45 10.33
N GLY A 38 5.70 -10.69 9.45
CA GLY A 38 4.51 -9.85 9.30
C GLY A 38 4.66 -8.64 8.37
N TRP A 39 5.82 -8.48 7.72
CA TRP A 39 6.08 -7.42 6.73
C TRP A 39 5.34 -7.65 5.40
N LEU A 40 5.22 -8.92 5.01
CA LEU A 40 4.46 -9.34 3.83
C LEU A 40 3.21 -10.11 4.25
N ARG A 41 2.12 -9.90 3.51
CA ARG A 41 0.85 -10.56 3.75
C ARG A 41 0.53 -11.49 2.59
N PRO A 42 0.66 -12.81 2.79
CA PRO A 42 0.32 -13.75 1.75
C PRO A 42 -1.18 -13.70 1.46
N THR A 43 -1.54 -13.63 0.19
CA THR A 43 -2.91 -13.88 -0.29
C THR A 43 -2.97 -15.30 -0.87
N PRO A 44 -4.01 -16.09 -0.59
CA PRO A 44 -4.15 -17.43 -1.16
C PRO A 44 -4.12 -17.40 -2.69
N GLY A 45 -3.57 -18.45 -3.30
CA GLY A 45 -3.54 -18.62 -4.75
C GLY A 45 -2.30 -18.03 -5.43
N ASP A 46 -2.43 -17.81 -6.74
CA ASP A 46 -1.35 -17.40 -7.65
C ASP A 46 -1.41 -15.93 -8.07
N CYS A 47 -2.51 -15.24 -7.79
CA CYS A 47 -2.72 -13.82 -8.04
C CYS A 47 -2.98 -13.04 -6.75
N ILE A 48 -2.89 -11.70 -6.85
CA ILE A 48 -3.21 -10.81 -5.73
C ILE A 48 -4.72 -10.78 -5.53
N ASP A 49 -5.16 -11.07 -4.31
CA ASP A 49 -6.55 -10.97 -3.90
C ASP A 49 -6.92 -9.51 -3.58
N TYR A 50 -7.66 -8.87 -4.47
CA TYR A 50 -8.15 -7.50 -4.28
C TYR A 50 -9.25 -7.38 -3.22
N ASP A 51 -10.03 -8.44 -2.97
CA ASP A 51 -11.04 -8.43 -1.90
C ASP A 51 -10.35 -8.37 -0.53
N ARG A 52 -9.22 -9.07 -0.38
CA ARG A 52 -8.38 -8.95 0.82
C ARG A 52 -7.88 -7.51 1.02
N ILE A 53 -7.41 -6.86 -0.04
CA ILE A 53 -6.94 -5.46 0.02
C ILE A 53 -8.10 -4.52 0.37
N ARG A 54 -9.28 -4.69 -0.24
CA ARG A 54 -10.49 -3.95 0.09
C ARG A 54 -10.80 -4.06 1.58
N ASP A 55 -10.87 -5.28 2.11
CA ASP A 55 -11.25 -5.51 3.51
C ASP A 55 -10.25 -4.89 4.48
N ASP A 56 -8.96 -4.87 4.11
CA ASP A 56 -7.92 -4.16 4.85
C ASP A 56 -8.14 -2.64 4.85
N ILE A 57 -8.42 -2.03 3.69
CA ILE A 57 -8.73 -0.60 3.58
C ILE A 57 -9.99 -0.24 4.38
N LEU A 58 -11.02 -1.08 4.36
CA LEU A 58 -12.25 -0.86 5.14
C LEU A 58 -12.05 -1.04 6.65
N ARG A 59 -11.08 -1.85 7.07
CA ARG A 59 -10.68 -1.89 8.49
C ARG A 59 -9.91 -0.63 8.88
N ASP A 60 -9.03 -0.16 8.00
CA ASP A 60 -8.29 1.09 8.21
C ASP A 60 -9.24 2.30 8.25
N SER A 61 -10.31 2.33 7.44
CA SER A 61 -11.30 3.42 7.47
C SER A 61 -12.08 3.51 8.78
N ARG A 62 -12.14 2.43 9.56
CA ARG A 62 -12.75 2.42 10.91
C ARG A 62 -11.79 2.93 11.98
N GLN A 63 -10.49 2.86 11.73
CA GLN A 63 -9.44 3.30 12.66
C GLN A 63 -8.97 4.73 12.36
N PHE A 64 -9.01 5.11 11.09
CA PHE A 64 -8.50 6.39 10.60
C PHE A 64 -9.57 7.15 9.85
N SER A 65 -9.57 8.48 10.00
CA SER A 65 -10.34 9.38 9.14
C SER A 65 -9.67 9.48 7.77
N ILE A 66 -9.93 8.51 6.88
CA ILE A 66 -9.44 8.54 5.50
C ILE A 66 -10.07 9.73 4.77
N ARG A 67 -9.24 10.65 4.28
CA ARG A 67 -9.69 11.86 3.55
C ARG A 67 -9.80 11.62 2.06
N LEU A 68 -8.89 10.85 1.49
CA LEU A 68 -8.81 10.57 0.07
C LEU A 68 -8.08 9.26 -0.14
N THR A 69 -8.55 8.45 -1.09
CA THR A 69 -7.91 7.21 -1.52
C THR A 69 -7.46 7.35 -2.97
N GLY A 70 -6.15 7.44 -3.20
CA GLY A 70 -5.60 7.38 -4.55
C GLY A 70 -5.56 5.94 -5.08
N PHE A 71 -5.93 5.72 -6.33
CA PHE A 71 -5.81 4.39 -6.97
C PHE A 71 -5.10 4.46 -8.32
N ASP A 72 -4.44 3.35 -8.70
CA ASP A 72 -3.83 3.19 -10.01
C ASP A 72 -4.88 2.82 -11.06
N THR A 73 -4.91 3.56 -12.16
CA THR A 73 -5.96 3.47 -13.19
C THR A 73 -5.89 2.21 -14.06
N TRP A 74 -4.80 1.44 -14.02
CA TRP A 74 -4.62 0.30 -14.93
C TRP A 74 -5.29 -0.97 -14.43
N ASN A 75 -5.22 -1.27 -13.13
CA ASN A 75 -5.62 -2.57 -12.60
C ASN A 75 -6.64 -2.51 -11.45
N ALA A 76 -7.03 -1.33 -10.98
CA ALA A 76 -7.86 -1.20 -9.77
C ALA A 76 -9.29 -0.67 -10.00
N THR A 77 -9.82 -0.75 -11.24
CA THR A 77 -11.19 -0.26 -11.56
C THR A 77 -12.27 -0.98 -10.75
N HIS A 78 -12.15 -2.29 -10.53
CA HIS A 78 -13.11 -3.05 -9.71
C HIS A 78 -13.04 -2.62 -8.23
N LEU A 79 -11.82 -2.59 -7.67
CA LEU A 79 -11.57 -2.14 -6.30
C LEU A 79 -12.09 -0.71 -6.06
N ARG A 80 -11.89 0.21 -7.01
CA ARG A 80 -12.43 1.59 -6.96
C ARG A 80 -13.93 1.59 -6.70
N THR A 81 -14.69 0.82 -7.48
CA THR A 81 -16.16 0.78 -7.39
C THR A 81 -16.61 0.27 -6.02
N GLN A 82 -15.92 -0.75 -5.49
CA GLN A 82 -16.20 -1.29 -4.16
C GLN A 82 -15.91 -0.27 -3.04
N LEU A 83 -14.79 0.44 -3.12
CA LEU A 83 -14.41 1.46 -2.13
C LEU A 83 -15.34 2.68 -2.16
N GLN A 84 -15.74 3.13 -3.35
CA GLN A 84 -16.77 4.18 -3.51
C GLN A 84 -18.11 3.75 -2.95
N GLY A 85 -18.54 2.50 -3.21
CA GLY A 85 -19.76 1.92 -2.63
C GLY A 85 -19.74 1.84 -1.10
N ALA A 86 -18.54 1.79 -0.50
CA ALA A 86 -18.35 1.83 0.95
C ALA A 86 -18.26 3.26 1.52
N GLY A 87 -18.46 4.30 0.69
CA GLY A 87 -18.48 5.71 1.11
C GLY A 87 -17.11 6.36 1.22
N LEU A 88 -16.05 5.75 0.69
CA LEU A 88 -14.73 6.38 0.62
C LEU A 88 -14.64 7.31 -0.58
N ASP A 89 -13.92 8.43 -0.41
CA ASP A 89 -13.51 9.27 -1.53
C ASP A 89 -12.32 8.62 -2.24
N VAL A 90 -12.48 8.38 -3.54
CA VAL A 90 -11.54 7.58 -4.35
C VAL A 90 -11.26 8.28 -5.67
N GLU A 91 -10.00 8.68 -5.87
CA GLU A 91 -9.57 9.44 -7.04
C GLU A 91 -8.45 8.74 -7.81
N PRO A 92 -8.44 8.85 -9.15
CA PRO A 92 -7.37 8.30 -9.96
C PRO A 92 -6.06 9.03 -9.70
N PHE A 93 -5.02 8.26 -9.37
CA PHE A 93 -3.66 8.75 -9.18
C PHE A 93 -2.70 8.02 -10.13
N PRO A 94 -2.67 8.42 -11.42
CA PRO A 94 -1.89 7.69 -12.42
C PRO A 94 -0.39 7.87 -12.18
N GLN A 95 0.37 6.78 -12.28
CA GLN A 95 1.82 6.73 -12.08
C GLN A 95 2.62 7.31 -13.24
N THR A 96 2.31 8.55 -13.60
CA THR A 96 3.01 9.32 -14.63
C THR A 96 4.02 10.26 -14.00
N TYR A 97 5.06 10.61 -14.78
CA TYR A 97 6.04 11.63 -14.40
C TYR A 97 5.36 12.92 -13.91
N MET A 98 4.39 13.43 -14.67
CA MET A 98 3.66 14.66 -14.32
C MET A 98 2.99 14.62 -12.94
N LYS A 99 2.48 13.46 -12.51
CA LYS A 99 1.86 13.30 -11.18
C LYS A 99 2.86 13.02 -10.07
N PHE A 100 3.90 12.22 -10.35
CA PHE A 100 4.86 11.81 -9.33
C PHE A 100 5.99 12.82 -9.08
N SER A 101 6.39 13.63 -10.07
CA SER A 101 7.43 14.65 -9.89
C SER A 101 7.17 15.61 -8.71
N PRO A 102 5.99 16.24 -8.57
CA PRO A 102 5.73 17.10 -7.41
C PRO A 102 5.72 16.32 -6.09
N VAL A 103 5.18 15.10 -6.08
CA VAL A 103 5.16 14.23 -4.88
C VAL A 103 6.57 13.88 -4.44
N ALA A 104 7.45 13.49 -5.38
CA ALA A 104 8.84 13.16 -5.11
C ALA A 104 9.59 14.37 -4.53
N LYS A 105 9.39 15.56 -5.10
CA LYS A 105 10.01 16.80 -4.59
C LYS A 105 9.55 17.14 -3.18
N SER A 106 8.25 16.97 -2.88
CA SER A 106 7.73 17.14 -1.52
C SER A 106 8.27 16.08 -0.56
N ALA A 107 8.30 14.82 -0.98
CA ALA A 107 8.85 13.72 -0.19
C ALA A 107 10.32 13.96 0.16
N GLU A 108 11.14 14.41 -0.79
CA GLU A 108 12.54 14.77 -0.55
C GLU A 108 12.69 15.85 0.53
N VAL A 109 11.86 16.90 0.50
CA VAL A 109 11.84 17.93 1.55
C VAL A 109 11.49 17.33 2.91
N PHE A 110 10.51 16.42 2.96
CA PHE A 110 10.09 15.78 4.21
C PHE A 110 11.16 14.83 4.77
N VAL A 111 11.85 14.09 3.91
CA VAL A 111 12.99 13.25 4.29
C VAL A 111 14.13 14.12 4.84
N ASN A 112 14.50 15.20 4.13
CA ASN A 112 15.56 16.11 4.56
C ASN A 112 15.25 16.80 5.90
N ARG A 113 13.98 17.11 6.15
CA ARG A 113 13.50 17.65 7.43
C ARG A 113 13.40 16.59 8.54
N LYS A 114 13.61 15.31 8.23
CA LYS A 114 13.50 14.17 9.16
C LYS A 114 12.13 14.10 9.86
N ILE A 115 11.08 14.49 9.16
CA ILE A 115 9.72 14.47 9.70
C ILE A 115 8.93 13.23 9.28
N ILE A 116 9.46 12.39 8.40
CA ILE A 116 8.81 11.12 8.03
C ILE A 116 9.13 10.05 9.06
N ARG A 117 8.09 9.42 9.60
CA ARG A 117 8.17 8.19 10.40
C ARG A 117 7.55 7.04 9.62
N HIS A 118 8.24 5.91 9.54
CA HIS A 118 7.71 4.67 8.97
C HIS A 118 7.97 3.53 9.96
N ASN A 119 7.37 2.36 9.73
CA ASN A 119 7.40 1.25 10.69
C ASN A 119 8.72 0.45 10.72
N GLY A 120 9.77 0.92 10.04
CA GLY A 120 11.02 0.16 9.91
C GLY A 120 10.87 -1.07 9.02
N ASP A 121 9.87 -1.07 8.13
CA ASP A 121 9.74 -2.03 7.06
C ASP A 121 11.04 -2.08 6.22
N PRO A 122 11.63 -3.28 6.01
CA PRO A 122 12.99 -3.46 5.47
C PRO A 122 13.12 -3.29 3.96
#